data_AF-K1S6S1-F1
#
_entry.id   AF-K1S6S1-F1
#
_cell.length_a   1.000
_cell.length_b   1.000
_cell.length_c   1.000
_cell.angle_alpha   90.00
_cell.angle_beta   90.00
_cell.angle_gamma   90.00
#
_symmetry.space_group_name_H-M   'P 1'
#
loop_
_entity.id
_entity.type
_entity.pdbx_description
1 polymer ?
#
loop_
_entity_poly.entity_id
_entity_poly.type
_entity_poly.pdbx_seq_one_letter_code
_entity_poly.pdbx_strand_id
1 'polypeptide(L)'
;MAKVTFDYSKAESFISNDEVNSMKEIAENAKKVLVERTGAGNDFLGWIDLPVDYDKEEFDRIKKAAAKIQSDSEVLIVIGIGGSYLGARAAIEFLRHGFYNNVPKEVRKTPEIYYAGNSISPSYLQGLLDVVGDRDFSVNIISKSGTTTEPAIAFRVFKEKTRKRNMEKKKLQREFMQQLMLRRVH
;
A
#
# COMPACT_ATOMS: atom_id res chain seq x y z
N MET A 1 27.29 -13.60 -1.88
CA MET A 1 27.29 -12.39 -1.02
C MET A 1 25.86 -12.03 -0.68
N ALA A 2 25.61 -11.53 0.54
CA ALA A 2 24.31 -10.98 0.91
C ALA A 2 24.04 -9.70 0.09
N LYS A 3 22.78 -9.48 -0.33
CA LYS A 3 22.37 -8.29 -1.11
C LYS A 3 22.21 -7.03 -0.26
N VAL A 4 22.17 -7.19 1.06
CA VAL A 4 22.09 -6.13 2.07
C VAL A 4 23.07 -6.48 3.18
N THR A 5 23.85 -5.51 3.63
CA THR A 5 24.86 -5.66 4.70
C THR A 5 24.44 -4.84 5.91
N PHE A 6 24.56 -5.43 7.10
CA PHE A 6 24.41 -4.73 8.37
C PHE A 6 25.80 -4.45 8.94
N ASP A 7 26.12 -3.17 9.14
CA ASP A 7 27.38 -2.70 9.71
C ASP A 7 27.08 -1.88 10.96
N TYR A 8 27.52 -2.38 12.11
CA TYR A 8 27.37 -1.72 13.42
C TYR A 8 28.71 -1.20 13.97
N SER A 9 29.77 -1.15 13.15
CA SER A 9 31.12 -0.74 13.59
C SER A 9 31.15 0.62 14.30
N LYS A 10 30.31 1.57 13.88
CA LYS A 10 30.18 2.89 14.50
C LYS A 10 29.61 2.85 15.93
N ALA A 11 28.95 1.76 16.32
CA ALA A 11 28.40 1.57 17.65
C ALA A 11 29.37 0.84 18.60
N GLU A 12 30.49 0.29 18.13
CA GLU A 12 31.42 -0.52 18.94
C GLU A 12 32.04 0.25 20.12
N SER A 13 32.14 1.58 20.02
CA SER A 13 32.59 2.42 21.14
C SER A 13 31.57 2.55 22.28
N PHE A 14 30.32 2.14 22.05
CA PHE A 14 29.21 2.23 23.00
C PHE A 14 28.65 0.86 23.40
N ILE A 15 28.89 -0.17 22.59
CA ILE A 15 28.39 -1.53 22.80
C ILE A 15 29.57 -2.48 22.64
N SER A 16 29.94 -3.18 23.71
CA SER A 16 31.05 -4.13 23.67
C SER A 16 30.67 -5.43 22.95
N ASN A 17 31.67 -6.14 22.43
CA ASN A 17 31.46 -7.47 21.83
C ASN A 17 30.87 -8.48 22.83
N ASP A 18 31.22 -8.37 24.12
CA ASP A 18 30.69 -9.25 25.15
C ASP A 18 29.20 -9.04 25.38
N GLU A 19 28.70 -7.80 25.28
CA GLU A 19 27.27 -7.52 25.34
C GLU A 19 26.52 -8.14 24.16
N VAL A 20 27.05 -7.99 22.95
CA VAL A 20 26.45 -8.60 21.74
C VAL A 20 26.43 -10.13 21.85
N ASN A 21 27.55 -10.73 22.28
CA ASN A 21 27.65 -12.17 22.50
C ASN A 21 26.66 -12.65 23.59
N SER A 22 26.49 -11.87 24.66
CA SER A 22 25.54 -12.21 25.73
C SER A 22 24.08 -12.18 25.27
N MET A 23 23.75 -11.41 24.22
CA MET A 23 22.40 -11.39 23.64
C MET A 23 22.10 -12.58 22.73
N LYS A 24 23.10 -13.40 22.37
CA LYS A 24 22.96 -14.48 21.39
C LYS A 24 21.84 -15.46 21.76
N GLU A 25 21.85 -16.00 22.97
CA GLU A 25 20.85 -16.99 23.39
C GLU A 25 19.43 -16.40 23.39
N ILE A 26 19.29 -15.14 23.79
CA ILE A 26 18.01 -14.42 23.78
C ILE A 26 17.51 -14.27 22.34
N ALA A 27 18.37 -13.85 21.41
CA ALA A 27 18.02 -13.68 20.00
C ALA A 27 17.69 -15.02 19.31
N GLU A 28 18.44 -16.08 19.60
CA GLU A 28 18.19 -17.42 19.07
C GLU A 28 16.87 -18.00 19.59
N ASN A 29 16.58 -17.82 20.89
CA ASN A 29 15.29 -18.20 21.47
C ASN A 29 14.13 -17.41 20.86
N ALA A 30 14.28 -16.08 20.68
CA ALA A 30 13.26 -15.27 20.03
C ALA A 30 13.00 -15.71 18.58
N LYS A 31 14.07 -16.02 17.83
CA LYS A 31 13.97 -16.58 16.47
C LYS A 31 13.24 -17.92 16.49
N LYS A 32 13.58 -18.82 17.42
CA LYS A 32 12.93 -20.13 17.56
C LYS A 32 11.43 -19.96 17.80
N VAL A 33 11.04 -19.14 18.77
CA VAL A 33 9.63 -18.83 19.08
C VAL A 33 8.88 -18.27 17.86
N LEU A 34 9.52 -17.39 17.10
CA LEU A 34 8.95 -16.79 15.89
C LEU A 34 8.75 -17.83 14.77
N VAL A 35 9.78 -18.61 14.45
CA VAL A 35 9.76 -19.58 13.35
C VAL A 35 8.89 -20.79 13.68
N GLU A 36 8.89 -21.24 14.94
CA GLU A 36 8.02 -22.33 15.42
C GLU A 36 6.59 -21.86 15.71
N ARG A 37 6.32 -20.55 15.63
CA ARG A 37 5.00 -19.93 15.84
C ARG A 37 4.38 -20.26 17.21
N THR A 38 5.20 -20.36 18.25
CA THR A 38 4.77 -20.75 19.61
C THR A 38 4.50 -19.56 20.53
N GLY A 39 4.84 -18.34 20.10
CA GLY A 39 4.70 -17.12 20.88
C GLY A 39 3.32 -16.45 20.80
N ALA A 40 3.11 -15.44 21.63
CA ALA A 40 1.90 -14.62 21.58
C ALA A 40 1.76 -13.89 20.22
N GLY A 41 0.54 -13.84 19.68
CA GLY A 41 0.27 -13.23 18.37
C GLY A 41 0.66 -14.09 17.17
N ASN A 42 0.87 -15.39 17.37
CA ASN A 42 1.21 -16.35 16.30
C ASN A 42 0.17 -16.42 15.16
N ASP A 43 -1.08 -16.00 15.39
CA ASP A 43 -2.12 -15.81 14.38
C ASP A 43 -1.75 -14.80 13.26
N PHE A 44 -0.71 -13.97 13.47
CA PHE A 44 -0.31 -12.89 12.55
C PHE A 44 1.06 -13.09 11.91
N LEU A 45 1.55 -14.33 11.83
CA LEU A 45 2.88 -14.66 11.29
C LEU A 45 2.90 -15.04 9.81
N GLY A 46 1.78 -14.89 9.09
CA GLY A 46 1.70 -15.20 7.66
C GLY A 46 2.68 -14.44 6.76
N TRP A 47 3.26 -13.33 7.23
CA TRP A 47 4.28 -12.57 6.51
C TRP A 47 5.63 -13.28 6.39
N ILE A 48 5.90 -14.30 7.21
CA ILE A 48 7.16 -15.08 7.16
C ILE A 48 7.26 -15.83 5.84
N ASP A 49 6.19 -16.53 5.46
CA ASP A 49 6.17 -17.39 4.26
C ASP A 49 5.60 -16.68 3.03
N LEU A 50 4.96 -15.52 3.19
CA LEU A 50 4.40 -14.73 2.10
C LEU A 50 5.35 -14.53 0.90
N PRO A 51 6.66 -14.27 1.07
CA PRO A 51 7.56 -14.09 -0.08
C PRO A 51 7.68 -15.33 -0.98
N VAL A 52 7.44 -16.54 -0.45
CA VAL A 52 7.53 -17.80 -1.20
C VAL A 52 6.14 -18.36 -1.54
N ASP A 53 5.19 -18.24 -0.62
CA ASP A 53 3.86 -18.86 -0.65
C ASP A 53 2.70 -17.86 -0.80
N TYR A 54 2.91 -16.76 -1.53
CA TYR A 54 1.81 -15.89 -1.92
C TYR A 54 0.91 -16.54 -2.99
N ASP A 55 -0.38 -16.20 -2.96
CA ASP A 55 -1.39 -16.61 -3.96
C ASP A 55 -1.01 -16.10 -5.36
N LYS A 56 -0.62 -17.02 -6.26
CA LYS A 56 -0.20 -16.70 -7.63
C LYS A 56 -1.36 -16.23 -8.50
N GLU A 57 -2.57 -16.73 -8.28
CA GLU A 57 -3.75 -16.32 -9.04
C GLU A 57 -4.18 -14.89 -8.66
N GLU A 58 -4.14 -14.57 -7.37
CA GLU A 58 -4.35 -13.19 -6.90
C GLU A 58 -3.27 -12.26 -7.46
N PHE A 59 -2.00 -12.66 -7.44
CA PHE A 59 -0.92 -11.86 -8.01
C PHE A 59 -1.12 -11.56 -9.50
N ASP A 60 -1.57 -12.54 -10.29
CA ASP A 60 -1.88 -12.34 -11.70
C ASP A 60 -3.12 -11.45 -11.91
N ARG A 61 -4.13 -11.53 -11.03
CA ARG A 61 -5.27 -10.59 -11.02
C ARG A 61 -4.81 -9.17 -10.72
N ILE A 62 -3.88 -8.97 -9.78
CA ILE A 62 -3.30 -7.66 -9.47
C ILE A 62 -2.59 -7.07 -10.71
N LYS A 63 -1.79 -7.87 -11.41
CA LYS A 63 -1.13 -7.42 -12.66
C LYS A 63 -2.13 -7.02 -13.74
N LYS A 64 -3.19 -7.83 -13.94
CA LYS A 64 -4.25 -7.53 -14.91
C LYS A 64 -5.01 -6.25 -14.54
N ALA A 65 -5.34 -6.06 -13.26
CA ALA A 65 -5.96 -4.84 -12.76
C ALA A 65 -5.07 -3.60 -12.97
N ALA A 66 -3.77 -3.72 -12.66
CA ALA A 66 -2.81 -2.65 -12.88
C ALA A 66 -2.70 -2.26 -14.37
N ALA A 67 -2.61 -3.24 -15.28
CA ALA A 67 -2.60 -3.00 -16.72
C ALA A 67 -3.88 -2.30 -17.20
N LYS A 68 -5.04 -2.72 -16.70
CA LYS A 68 -6.31 -2.07 -16.99
C LYS A 68 -6.31 -0.61 -16.53
N ILE A 69 -5.96 -0.34 -15.27
CA ILE A 69 -5.89 1.01 -14.70
C ILE A 69 -4.93 1.90 -15.51
N GLN A 70 -3.78 1.37 -15.94
CA GLN A 70 -2.84 2.13 -16.78
C GLN A 70 -3.42 2.51 -18.16
N SER A 71 -4.29 1.66 -18.71
CA SER A 71 -4.90 1.87 -20.03
C SER A 71 -6.07 2.84 -20.03
N ASP A 72 -6.84 2.91 -18.94
CA ASP A 72 -8.13 3.63 -18.91
C ASP A 72 -8.22 4.74 -17.86
N SER A 73 -7.13 5.00 -17.13
CA SER A 73 -7.10 6.03 -16.09
C SER A 73 -5.91 6.98 -16.30
N GLU A 74 -6.15 8.25 -16.04
CA GLU A 74 -5.14 9.29 -15.90
C GLU A 74 -4.65 9.39 -14.45
N VAL A 75 -5.54 9.07 -13.49
CA VAL A 75 -5.28 9.15 -12.05
C VAL A 75 -5.68 7.86 -11.33
N LEU A 76 -4.86 7.42 -10.37
CA LEU A 76 -5.19 6.39 -9.39
C LEU A 76 -5.29 7.02 -8.00
N ILE A 77 -6.45 6.88 -7.36
CA ILE A 77 -6.67 7.28 -5.97
C ILE A 77 -6.54 6.04 -5.08
N VAL A 78 -5.54 6.04 -4.20
CA VAL A 78 -5.37 5.00 -3.18
C VAL A 78 -5.99 5.47 -1.88
N ILE A 79 -7.00 4.76 -1.40
CA ILE A 79 -7.72 5.09 -0.17
C ILE A 79 -7.32 4.12 0.95
N GLY A 80 -6.66 4.63 1.98
CA GLY A 80 -6.19 3.83 3.12
C GLY A 80 -5.44 4.66 4.15
N ILE A 81 -5.26 4.11 5.35
CA ILE A 81 -4.46 4.71 6.44
C ILE A 81 -3.58 3.64 7.10
N GLY A 82 -2.52 4.07 7.78
CA GLY A 82 -1.57 3.16 8.45
C GLY A 82 -0.87 2.22 7.47
N GLY A 83 -0.91 0.92 7.73
CA GLY A 83 -0.30 -0.11 6.86
C GLY A 83 -0.87 -0.15 5.44
N SER A 84 -2.15 0.20 5.28
CA SER A 84 -2.83 0.30 3.97
C SER A 84 -2.39 1.50 3.12
N TYR A 85 -1.51 2.35 3.66
CA TYR A 85 -1.05 3.58 3.05
C TYR A 85 0.48 3.63 2.95
N LEU A 86 1.17 3.46 4.09
CA LEU A 86 2.62 3.69 4.17
C LEU A 86 3.44 2.73 3.31
N GLY A 87 3.07 1.45 3.23
CA GLY A 87 3.80 0.47 2.43
C GLY A 87 3.77 0.81 0.93
N ALA A 88 2.59 1.15 0.41
CA ALA A 88 2.43 1.57 -0.98
C ALA A 88 3.17 2.88 -1.27
N ARG A 89 3.04 3.89 -0.39
CA ARG A 89 3.69 5.19 -0.55
C ARG A 89 5.21 5.08 -0.51
N ALA A 90 5.76 4.36 0.46
CA ALA A 90 7.21 4.17 0.60
C ALA A 90 7.81 3.49 -0.63
N ALA A 91 7.20 2.41 -1.13
CA ALA A 91 7.70 1.71 -2.32
C ALA A 91 7.64 2.60 -3.57
N ILE A 92 6.56 3.35 -3.75
CA ILE A 92 6.39 4.27 -4.89
C ILE A 92 7.41 5.41 -4.82
N GLU A 93 7.52 6.09 -3.68
CA GLU A 93 8.46 7.22 -3.54
C GLU A 93 9.92 6.77 -3.64
N PHE A 94 10.27 5.57 -3.16
CA PHE A 94 11.62 5.04 -3.25
C PHE A 94 12.02 4.59 -4.67
N LEU A 95 11.09 4.00 -5.43
CA LEU A 95 11.39 3.39 -6.74
C LEU A 95 11.08 4.28 -7.95
N ARG A 96 10.34 5.37 -7.75
CA ARG A 96 9.87 6.25 -8.85
C ARG A 96 10.60 7.59 -8.84
N HIS A 97 10.30 8.38 -9.87
CA HIS A 97 10.86 9.72 -10.03
C HIS A 97 10.49 10.62 -8.84
N GLY A 98 11.42 11.41 -8.31
CA GLY A 98 11.16 12.29 -7.15
C GLY A 98 10.04 13.31 -7.35
N PHE A 99 9.75 13.66 -8.61
CA PHE A 99 8.62 14.51 -9.02
C PHE A 99 7.60 13.74 -9.85
N TYR A 100 7.31 12.48 -9.48
CA TYR A 100 6.55 11.51 -10.27
C TYR A 100 5.23 12.04 -10.86
N ASN A 101 4.43 12.77 -10.08
CA ASN A 101 3.15 13.34 -10.56
C ASN A 101 3.33 14.65 -11.36
N ASN A 102 4.49 15.30 -11.30
CA ASN A 102 4.75 16.56 -12.03
C ASN A 102 5.33 16.34 -13.43
N VAL A 103 5.80 15.12 -13.73
CA VAL A 103 6.34 14.81 -15.07
C VAL A 103 5.24 14.34 -16.02
N PRO A 104 5.37 14.58 -17.34
CA PRO A 104 4.41 14.15 -18.36
C PRO A 104 4.16 12.63 -18.39
N LYS A 105 3.03 12.20 -18.96
CA LYS A 105 2.58 10.79 -18.95
C LYS A 105 3.58 9.88 -19.65
N GLU A 106 4.26 10.42 -20.64
CA GLU A 106 5.28 9.78 -21.47
C GLU A 106 6.52 9.41 -20.63
N VAL A 107 6.84 10.23 -19.63
CA VAL A 107 7.95 10.01 -18.70
C VAL A 107 7.55 9.03 -17.61
N ARG A 108 6.41 9.26 -16.93
CA ARG A 108 5.95 8.39 -15.84
C ARG A 108 5.44 7.03 -16.33
N LYS A 109 4.89 6.95 -17.54
CA LYS A 109 4.29 5.76 -18.20
C LYS A 109 3.08 5.15 -17.48
N THR A 110 2.62 5.76 -16.40
CA THR A 110 1.57 5.26 -15.53
C THR A 110 0.68 6.42 -15.04
N PRO A 111 -0.52 6.17 -14.49
CA PRO A 111 -1.37 7.22 -13.94
C PRO A 111 -0.67 8.01 -12.84
N GLU A 112 -1.08 9.27 -12.63
CA GLU A 112 -0.74 9.97 -11.40
C GLU A 112 -1.30 9.19 -10.21
N ILE A 113 -0.57 9.16 -9.09
CA ILE A 113 -1.01 8.44 -7.89
C ILE A 113 -1.21 9.46 -6.77
N TYR A 114 -2.42 9.50 -6.23
CA TYR A 114 -2.74 10.28 -5.05
C TYR A 114 -3.32 9.41 -3.95
N TYR A 115 -3.23 9.90 -2.72
CA TYR A 115 -3.69 9.19 -1.54
C TYR A 115 -4.84 9.94 -0.89
N ALA A 116 -5.82 9.21 -0.36
CA ALA A 116 -6.92 9.78 0.41
C ALA A 116 -7.29 8.84 1.55
N GLY A 117 -8.10 9.33 2.49
CA GLY A 117 -8.54 8.52 3.64
C GLY A 117 -7.41 8.18 4.62
N ASN A 118 -6.24 8.82 4.49
CA ASN A 118 -5.14 8.81 5.45
C ASN A 118 -5.23 9.98 6.45
N SER A 119 -6.28 10.80 6.36
CA SER A 119 -6.67 11.85 7.30
C SER A 119 -8.17 12.17 7.12
N ILE A 120 -8.73 13.05 7.98
CA ILE A 120 -10.11 13.55 7.88
C ILE A 120 -10.14 15.02 7.43
N SER A 121 -9.08 15.52 6.78
CA SER A 121 -9.03 16.93 6.35
C SER A 121 -9.98 17.16 5.16
N PRO A 122 -11.06 17.94 5.32
CA PRO A 122 -11.97 18.24 4.21
C PRO A 122 -11.29 19.12 3.15
N SER A 123 -10.41 20.04 3.56
CA SER A 123 -9.66 20.90 2.64
C SER A 123 -8.70 20.09 1.77
N TYR A 124 -8.02 19.09 2.34
CA TYR A 124 -7.16 18.19 1.56
C TYR A 124 -7.98 17.39 0.55
N LEU A 125 -9.10 16.83 0.99
CA LEU A 125 -9.97 16.05 0.12
C LEU A 125 -10.56 16.90 -1.01
N GLN A 126 -10.98 18.14 -0.72
CA GLN A 126 -11.46 19.08 -1.74
C GLN A 126 -10.36 19.41 -2.74
N GLY A 127 -9.16 19.77 -2.28
CA GLY A 127 -8.04 20.05 -3.17
C GLY A 127 -7.68 18.85 -4.06
N LEU A 128 -7.82 17.63 -3.54
CA LEU A 128 -7.64 16.43 -4.36
C LEU A 128 -8.75 16.24 -5.40
N LEU A 129 -10.00 16.57 -5.07
CA LEU A 129 -11.11 16.57 -6.05
C LEU A 129 -10.88 17.59 -7.16
N ASP A 130 -10.32 18.76 -6.83
CA ASP A 130 -9.98 19.82 -7.77
C ASP A 130 -8.85 19.35 -8.70
N VAL A 131 -7.80 18.73 -8.14
CA VAL A 131 -6.71 18.13 -8.93
C VAL A 131 -7.24 17.06 -9.88
N VAL A 132 -8.13 16.17 -9.41
CA VAL A 132 -8.70 15.13 -10.27
C VAL A 132 -9.54 15.74 -11.39
N GLY A 133 -10.35 16.76 -11.11
CA GLY A 133 -11.21 17.41 -12.10
C GLY A 133 -12.12 16.41 -12.82
N ASP A 134 -12.20 16.49 -14.14
CA ASP A 134 -13.01 15.60 -14.99
C ASP A 134 -12.24 14.42 -15.59
N ARG A 135 -10.97 14.27 -15.20
CA ARG A 135 -10.06 13.24 -15.70
C ARG A 135 -10.57 11.84 -15.42
N ASP A 136 -10.19 10.89 -16.27
CA ASP A 136 -10.50 9.49 -16.01
C ASP A 136 -9.63 8.98 -14.85
N PHE A 137 -10.27 8.33 -13.88
CA PHE A 137 -9.60 7.90 -12.65
C PHE A 137 -10.15 6.57 -12.14
N SER A 138 -9.28 5.83 -11.46
CA SER A 138 -9.58 4.61 -10.72
C SER A 138 -9.40 4.80 -9.22
N VAL A 139 -10.10 4.02 -8.42
CA VAL A 139 -10.01 4.03 -6.95
C VAL A 139 -9.61 2.65 -6.44
N ASN A 140 -8.52 2.58 -5.69
CA ASN A 140 -8.10 1.40 -4.95
C ASN A 140 -8.32 1.64 -3.46
N ILE A 141 -9.30 0.97 -2.85
CA ILE A 141 -9.60 1.09 -1.42
C ILE A 141 -9.03 -0.11 -0.66
N ILE A 142 -8.23 0.17 0.37
CA ILE A 142 -7.53 -0.83 1.15
C ILE A 142 -7.88 -0.65 2.63
N SER A 143 -8.82 -1.46 3.12
CA SER A 143 -9.18 -1.52 4.54
C SER A 143 -9.51 -2.95 4.93
N LYS A 144 -8.80 -3.48 5.93
CA LYS A 144 -9.03 -4.84 6.45
C LYS A 144 -10.40 -4.98 7.10
N SER A 145 -10.86 -3.97 7.85
CA SER A 145 -12.16 -4.01 8.51
C SER A 145 -13.30 -3.49 7.63
N GLY A 146 -13.01 -2.69 6.61
CA GLY A 146 -14.00 -1.96 5.83
C GLY A 146 -14.71 -0.84 6.60
N THR A 147 -14.43 -0.70 7.89
CA THR A 147 -15.08 0.23 8.82
C THR A 147 -14.15 1.32 9.35
N THR A 148 -12.89 1.34 8.90
CA THR A 148 -11.94 2.40 9.26
C THR A 148 -12.51 3.75 8.82
N THR A 149 -12.65 4.68 9.76
CA THR A 149 -13.41 5.93 9.59
C THR A 149 -12.89 6.78 8.43
N GLU A 150 -11.59 7.04 8.39
CA GLU A 150 -10.97 7.95 7.44
C GLU A 150 -11.05 7.41 6.00
N PRO A 151 -10.70 6.13 5.72
CA PRO A 151 -10.95 5.51 4.43
C PRO A 151 -12.43 5.47 4.04
N ALA A 152 -13.34 5.18 4.97
CA ALA A 152 -14.77 5.10 4.69
C ALA A 152 -15.36 6.46 4.26
N ILE A 153 -14.94 7.56 4.89
CA ILE A 153 -15.35 8.92 4.52
C ILE A 153 -14.85 9.25 3.10
N ALA A 154 -13.54 9.10 2.85
CA ALA A 154 -12.96 9.38 1.55
C ALA A 154 -13.58 8.53 0.44
N PHE A 155 -13.85 7.25 0.72
CA PHE A 155 -14.52 6.36 -0.21
C PHE A 155 -15.90 6.84 -0.61
N ARG A 156 -16.73 7.28 0.35
CA ARG A 156 -18.07 7.80 0.05
C ARG A 156 -18.00 9.02 -0.88
N VAL A 157 -17.03 9.90 -0.68
CA VAL A 157 -16.82 11.08 -1.53
C VAL A 157 -16.43 10.67 -2.96
N PHE A 158 -15.43 9.80 -3.12
CA PHE A 158 -15.00 9.37 -4.46
C PHE A 158 -16.03 8.50 -5.18
N LYS A 159 -16.79 7.68 -4.44
CA LYS A 159 -17.93 6.93 -4.99
C LYS A 159 -18.98 7.87 -5.59
N GLU A 160 -19.34 8.92 -4.86
CA GLU A 160 -20.31 9.90 -5.36
C GLU A 160 -19.77 10.67 -6.59
N LYS A 161 -18.49 11.04 -6.61
CA LYS A 161 -17.86 11.66 -7.80
C LYS A 161 -17.92 10.74 -9.02
N THR A 162 -17.60 9.46 -8.87
CA THR A 162 -17.68 8.48 -9.96
C THR A 162 -19.11 8.33 -10.48
N ARG A 163 -20.09 8.26 -9.58
CA ARG A 163 -21.51 8.17 -9.92
C ARG A 163 -21.97 9.35 -10.77
N LYS A 164 -21.66 10.58 -10.35
CA LYS A 164 -22.00 11.81 -11.08
C LYS A 164 -21.40 11.83 -12.49
N ARG A 165 -20.09 11.56 -12.60
CA ARG A 165 -19.38 11.50 -13.88
C ARG A 165 -20.00 10.48 -14.85
N ASN A 166 -20.38 9.31 -14.36
CA ASN A 166 -20.94 8.25 -15.22
C ASN A 166 -22.33 8.61 -15.77
N MET A 167 -23.15 9.31 -14.97
CA MET A 167 -24.44 9.83 -15.43
C MET A 167 -24.26 10.87 -16.55
N GLU A 168 -23.30 11.78 -16.40
CA GLU A 168 -22.97 12.80 -17.41
C GLU A 168 -22.41 12.19 -18.70
N LYS A 169 -21.48 11.24 -18.60
CA LYS A 169 -20.88 10.56 -19.76
C LYS A 169 -21.82 9.55 -20.45
N LYS A 170 -23.06 9.35 -19.94
CA LYS A 170 -24.01 8.27 -20.36
C LYS A 170 -23.33 6.90 -20.48
N LYS A 171 -22.27 6.67 -19.71
CA LYS A 171 -21.39 5.51 -19.87
C LYS A 171 -21.78 4.49 -18.81
N LEU A 172 -22.34 3.36 -19.25
CA LEU A 172 -22.58 2.22 -18.36
C LEU A 172 -21.26 1.45 -18.17
N GLN A 173 -20.30 2.02 -17.44
CA GLN A 173 -19.08 1.29 -17.07
C GLN A 173 -19.18 0.77 -15.63
N ARG A 174 -19.00 -0.56 -15.50
CA ARG A 174 -18.80 -1.25 -14.22
C ARG A 174 -17.58 -0.63 -13.53
N GLU A 175 -17.81 -0.01 -12.38
CA GLU A 175 -16.74 0.46 -11.49
C GLU A 175 -15.86 -0.74 -11.13
N PHE A 176 -14.56 -0.68 -11.43
CA PHE A 176 -13.60 -1.60 -10.82
C PHE A 176 -13.21 -1.01 -9.46
N MET A 177 -14.15 -1.05 -8.52
CA MET A 177 -13.85 -0.86 -7.10
C MET A 177 -13.22 -2.16 -6.60
N GLN A 178 -11.91 -2.30 -6.78
CA GLN A 178 -11.21 -3.43 -6.18
C GLN A 178 -11.12 -3.19 -4.68
N GLN A 179 -12.06 -3.77 -3.94
CA GLN A 179 -11.89 -3.94 -2.51
C GLN A 179 -10.93 -5.11 -2.33
N LEU A 180 -9.64 -4.79 -2.18
CA LEU A 180 -8.69 -5.75 -1.59
C LEU A 180 -9.05 -5.88 -0.11
N MET A 181 -10.08 -6.67 0.17
CA MET A 181 -10.21 -7.27 1.49
C MET A 181 -9.04 -8.23 1.60
N LEU A 182 -8.02 -7.83 2.35
CA LEU A 182 -6.99 -8.73 2.85
C LEU A 182 -7.72 -9.87 3.58
N ARG A 183 -8.01 -10.96 2.85
CA ARG A 183 -8.45 -12.19 3.49
C ARG A 183 -7.36 -12.53 4.49
N ARG A 184 -7.79 -12.86 5.70
CA ARG A 184 -6.86 -13.23 6.77
C ARG A 184 -5.94 -14.29 6.17
N VAL A 185 -4.64 -14.00 6.14
CA VAL A 185 -3.63 -15.04 6.04
C VAL A 185 -3.80 -15.81 7.36
N HIS A 186 -4.53 -16.91 7.27
CA HIS A 186 -4.79 -17.87 8.34
C HIS A 186 -3.98 -19.11 8.02
#